data_AF-H9M9R4-F1
#
_entry.id   AF-H9M9R4-F1
#
_cell.length_a   1.000
_cell.length_b   1.000
_cell.length_c   1.000
_cell.angle_alpha   90.00
_cell.angle_beta   90.00
_cell.angle_gamma   90.00
#
_symmetry.space_group_name_H-M   'P 1'
#
loop_
_entity.id
_entity.type
_entity.pdbx_description
1 polymer ?
#
loop_
_entity_poly.entity_id
_entity_poly.type
_entity_poly.pdbx_seq_one_letter_code
_entity_poly.pdbx_strand_id
1 'polypeptide(L)'
;RKEVRSTCMLGPGNFCGDELLSWCVRRPFVERLPTSSSTFVSMETTEAFALEAQELKYVTQHFRYTFLSEKLKGTARYYSPGWRTWAAVAIQLAWRRYKARSAAAGSSLAALSFVRLRRPLTRIYSPSCEEDRLRLYAALI
;
A
#
# COMPACT_ATOMS: atom_id res chain seq x y z
N ARG A 1 -5.88 -11.64 22.03
CA ARG A 1 -5.22 -11.60 20.69
C ARG A 1 -4.37 -10.34 20.63
N LYS A 2 -3.03 -10.42 20.64
CA LYS A 2 -2.17 -9.23 20.44
C LYS A 2 -2.36 -8.73 19.01
N GLU A 3 -2.75 -7.47 18.86
CA GLU A 3 -2.84 -6.81 17.57
C GLU A 3 -1.41 -6.60 17.05
N VAL A 4 -1.06 -7.22 15.90
CA VAL A 4 0.26 -7.07 15.30
C VAL A 4 0.29 -5.72 14.59
N ARG A 5 1.05 -4.76 15.14
CA ARG A 5 1.28 -3.44 14.54
C ARG A 5 2.61 -3.43 13.79
N SER A 6 2.58 -2.95 12.54
CA SER A 6 3.78 -2.67 11.76
C SER A 6 4.17 -1.21 11.95
N THR A 7 5.42 -0.94 12.29
CA THR A 7 5.97 0.42 12.46
C THR A 7 7.02 0.71 11.40
N CYS A 8 7.12 1.97 10.97
CA CYS A 8 8.13 2.44 10.03
C CYS A 8 8.67 3.78 10.53
N MET A 9 10.00 3.91 10.62
CA MET A 9 10.64 5.18 10.94
C MET A 9 10.63 6.08 9.71
N LEU A 10 10.16 7.31 9.86
CA LEU A 10 10.17 8.33 8.81
C LEU A 10 11.35 9.27 9.04
N GLY A 11 12.05 9.61 7.96
CA GLY A 11 13.13 10.59 7.95
C GLY A 11 12.77 11.83 7.11
N PRO A 12 13.71 12.78 6.98
CA PRO A 12 13.53 13.96 6.14
C PRO A 12 13.16 13.58 4.70
N GLY A 13 12.15 14.24 4.13
CA GLY A 13 11.65 14.00 2.78
C GLY A 13 10.67 12.83 2.62
N ASN A 14 10.40 12.07 3.69
CA ASN A 14 9.29 11.13 3.71
C ASN A 14 7.96 11.87 3.90
N PHE A 15 6.87 11.26 3.40
CA PHE A 15 5.51 11.76 3.62
C PHE A 15 4.56 10.62 4.02
N CYS A 16 3.41 11.00 4.57
CA CYS A 16 2.30 10.11 4.90
C CYS A 16 0.99 10.62 4.28
N GLY A 17 -0.08 9.83 4.34
CA GLY A 17 -1.38 10.23 3.77
C GLY A 17 -1.50 10.00 2.26
N ASP A 18 -0.78 9.03 1.70
CA ASP A 18 -0.84 8.71 0.27
C ASP A 18 -2.21 8.17 -0.17
N GLU A 19 -3.04 7.73 0.78
CA GLU A 19 -4.47 7.48 0.56
C GLU A 19 -5.22 8.71 0.06
N LEU A 20 -4.88 9.90 0.56
CA LEU A 20 -5.52 11.16 0.20
C LEU A 20 -5.11 11.61 -1.20
N LEU A 21 -3.82 11.51 -1.51
CA LEU A 21 -3.31 11.74 -2.87
C LEU A 21 -3.98 10.79 -3.88
N SER A 22 -4.10 9.51 -3.51
CA SER A 22 -4.77 8.51 -4.34
C SER A 22 -6.27 8.78 -4.52
N TRP A 23 -6.93 9.37 -3.53
CA TRP A 23 -8.33 9.80 -3.59
C TRP A 23 -8.50 10.98 -4.54
N CYS A 24 -7.67 12.01 -4.41
CA CYS A 24 -7.68 13.20 -5.28
C CYS A 24 -7.50 12.85 -6.76
N VAL A 25 -6.54 11.95 -7.06
CA VAL A 25 -6.23 11.55 -8.45
C VAL A 25 -7.31 10.66 -9.06
N ARG A 26 -7.92 9.75 -8.26
CA ARG A 26 -8.92 8.80 -8.78
C ARG A 26 -10.32 9.38 -8.96
N ARG A 27 -10.63 10.52 -8.32
CA ARG A 27 -11.96 11.16 -8.36
C ARG A 27 -13.11 10.17 -8.13
N PRO A 28 -13.19 9.56 -6.93
CA PRO A 28 -14.32 8.67 -6.62
C PRO A 28 -15.65 9.43 -6.72
N PHE A 29 -16.71 8.72 -7.11
CA PHE A 29 -18.07 9.28 -7.23
C PHE A 29 -18.62 9.79 -5.89
N VAL A 30 -18.12 9.23 -4.77
CA VAL A 30 -18.47 9.64 -3.41
C VAL A 30 -17.37 10.56 -2.88
N GLU A 31 -17.72 11.79 -2.50
CA GLU A 31 -16.79 12.80 -1.95
C GLU A 31 -16.35 12.53 -0.50
N ARG A 32 -16.47 11.29 -0.03
CA ARG A 32 -16.03 10.93 1.33
C ARG A 32 -14.51 10.83 1.37
N LEU A 33 -13.91 11.46 2.39
CA LEU A 33 -12.49 11.37 2.65
C LEU A 33 -12.06 9.92 2.95
N PRO A 34 -10.87 9.50 2.47
CA PRO A 34 -10.35 8.18 2.78
C PRO A 34 -10.02 8.08 4.27
N THR A 35 -10.23 6.89 4.84
CA THR A 35 -9.74 6.57 6.19
C THR A 35 -8.23 6.46 6.15
N SER A 36 -7.55 7.01 7.17
CA SER A 36 -6.11 6.92 7.24
C SER A 36 -5.63 5.48 7.40
N SER A 37 -4.52 5.16 6.75
CA SER A 37 -3.94 3.82 6.71
C SER A 37 -2.99 3.53 7.88
N SER A 38 -2.49 4.58 8.54
CA SER A 38 -1.53 4.50 9.64
C SER A 38 -1.72 5.65 10.62
N THR A 39 -1.08 5.55 11.78
CA THR A 39 -1.03 6.65 12.75
C THR A 39 0.40 7.17 12.79
N PHE A 40 0.56 8.49 12.67
CA PHE A 40 1.85 9.16 12.80
C PHE A 40 2.05 9.58 14.26
N VAL A 41 3.23 9.25 14.80
CA VAL A 41 3.66 9.67 16.14
C VAL A 41 5.03 10.31 15.97
N SER A 42 5.18 11.53 16.48
CA SER A 42 6.49 12.18 16.48
C SER A 42 7.30 11.74 17.70
N MET A 43 8.54 11.32 17.47
CA MET A 43 9.46 10.85 18.52
C MET A 43 10.36 11.99 19.04
N GLU A 44 10.54 13.04 18.24
CA GLU A 44 11.42 14.20 18.51
C GLU A 44 10.72 15.49 18.01
N THR A 45 11.31 16.66 18.24
CA THR A 45 10.77 17.91 17.67
C THR A 45 10.94 17.89 16.15
N THR A 46 9.84 17.71 15.42
CA THR A 46 9.83 17.57 13.96
C THR A 46 9.02 18.68 13.30
N GLU A 47 9.61 19.35 12.32
CA GLU A 47 8.88 20.24 11.41
C GLU A 47 8.32 19.43 10.24
N ALA A 48 7.06 19.69 9.88
CA ALA A 48 6.40 19.03 8.77
C ALA A 48 5.47 19.99 8.02
N PHE A 49 5.38 19.81 6.71
CA PHE A 49 4.37 20.48 5.90
C PHE A 49 3.10 19.64 5.85
N ALA A 50 1.96 20.28 6.07
CA ALA A 50 0.64 19.68 5.93
C ALA A 50 -0.06 20.26 4.70
N LEU A 51 -0.79 19.42 3.99
CA LEU A 51 -1.70 19.81 2.92
C LEU A 51 -3.08 19.27 3.25
N GLU A 52 -4.08 20.14 3.26
CA GLU A 52 -5.45 19.72 3.47
C GLU A 52 -6.03 19.04 2.23
N ALA A 53 -7.10 18.29 2.42
CA ALA A 53 -7.76 17.57 1.34
C ALA A 53 -8.22 18.49 0.20
N GLN A 54 -8.68 19.70 0.54
CA GLN A 54 -9.16 20.69 -0.42
C GLN A 54 -8.02 21.27 -1.24
N GLU A 55 -6.91 21.62 -0.60
CA GLU A 55 -5.70 22.12 -1.25
C GLU A 55 -5.09 21.06 -2.17
N LEU A 56 -4.96 19.82 -1.68
CA LEU A 56 -4.44 18.72 -2.49
C LEU A 56 -5.36 18.41 -3.67
N LYS A 57 -6.68 18.48 -3.48
CA LYS A 57 -7.67 18.34 -4.56
C LYS A 57 -7.50 19.47 -5.59
N TYR A 58 -7.35 20.72 -5.15
CA TYR A 58 -7.10 21.85 -6.06
C TYR A 58 -5.83 21.63 -6.89
N VAL A 59 -4.70 21.32 -6.25
CA VAL A 59 -3.41 21.11 -6.93
C VAL A 59 -3.48 19.95 -7.94
N THR A 60 -4.03 18.81 -7.52
CA THR A 60 -4.14 17.63 -8.39
C THR A 60 -5.11 17.82 -9.55
N GLN A 61 -6.12 18.66 -9.40
CA GLN A 61 -7.05 19.02 -10.47
C GLN A 61 -6.46 20.04 -11.42
N HIS A 62 -5.75 21.05 -10.90
CA HIS A 62 -5.12 22.09 -11.68
C HIS A 62 -4.01 21.53 -12.57
N PHE A 63 -3.14 20.66 -12.01
CA PHE A 63 -2.04 20.02 -12.74
C PHE A 63 -2.39 18.60 -13.20
N ARG A 64 -3.62 18.38 -13.67
CA ARG A 64 -4.16 17.04 -13.98
C ARG A 64 -3.25 16.19 -14.86
N TYR A 65 -2.67 16.77 -15.92
CA TYR A 65 -1.79 16.05 -16.85
C TYR A 65 -0.47 15.62 -16.21
N THR A 66 0.07 16.42 -15.30
CA THR A 66 1.27 16.08 -14.53
C THR A 66 1.01 14.86 -13.65
N PHE A 67 -0.14 14.81 -12.96
CA PHE A 67 -0.54 13.66 -12.13
C PHE A 67 -0.95 12.41 -12.92
N LEU A 68 -1.25 12.56 -14.21
CA LEU A 68 -1.47 11.43 -15.12
C LEU A 68 -0.17 10.81 -15.64
N SER A 69 0.96 11.53 -15.55
CA SER A 69 2.27 11.05 -16.00
C SER A 69 2.71 9.82 -15.21
N GLU A 70 3.16 8.77 -15.93
CA GLU A 70 3.70 7.57 -15.29
C GLU A 70 4.96 7.85 -14.47
N LYS A 71 5.75 8.88 -14.83
CA LYS A 71 6.91 9.29 -14.03
C LYS A 71 6.50 9.72 -12.63
N LEU A 72 5.52 10.62 -12.52
CA LEU A 72 5.05 11.11 -11.22
C LEU A 72 4.33 10.02 -10.43
N LYS A 73 3.55 9.15 -11.11
CA LYS A 73 2.96 7.97 -10.45
C LYS A 73 4.03 7.04 -9.89
N GLY A 74 5.12 6.81 -10.64
CA GLY A 74 6.28 6.05 -10.19
C GLY A 74 6.88 6.64 -8.92
N THR A 75 7.16 7.95 -8.92
CA THR A 75 7.69 8.66 -7.75
C THR A 75 6.76 8.60 -6.55
N ALA A 76 5.46 8.88 -6.74
CA ALA A 76 4.47 8.82 -5.66
C ALA A 76 4.37 7.42 -5.03
N ARG A 77 4.41 6.36 -5.86
CA ARG A 77 4.45 4.97 -5.37
C ARG A 77 5.77 4.65 -4.66
N TYR A 78 6.89 5.15 -5.18
CA TYR A 78 8.20 4.90 -4.59
C TYR A 78 8.32 5.46 -3.18
N TYR A 79 7.71 6.60 -2.87
CA TYR A 79 7.76 7.20 -1.53
C TYR A 79 6.59 6.81 -0.62
N SER A 80 5.52 6.21 -1.15
CA SER A 80 4.40 5.71 -0.36
C SER A 80 4.80 4.50 0.51
N PRO A 81 4.62 4.57 1.84
CA PRO A 81 4.85 3.44 2.72
C PRO A 81 3.98 2.23 2.34
N GLY A 82 2.70 2.45 2.00
CA GLY A 82 1.78 1.38 1.60
C GLY A 82 2.23 0.65 0.33
N TRP A 83 2.69 1.38 -0.69
CA TRP A 83 3.21 0.79 -1.93
C TRP A 83 4.53 0.04 -1.70
N ARG A 84 5.41 0.55 -0.84
CA ARG A 84 6.64 -0.16 -0.44
C ARG A 84 6.34 -1.49 0.24
N THR A 85 5.42 -1.49 1.21
CA THR A 85 4.97 -2.73 1.86
C THR A 85 4.36 -3.69 0.86
N TRP A 86 3.51 -3.21 -0.05
CA TRP A 86 2.92 -4.06 -1.09
C TRP A 86 3.97 -4.66 -2.03
N ALA A 87 4.96 -3.87 -2.46
CA ALA A 87 6.04 -4.34 -3.31
C ALA A 87 6.87 -5.43 -2.61
N ALA A 88 7.22 -5.23 -1.33
CA ALA A 88 7.91 -6.22 -0.53
C ALA A 88 7.13 -7.54 -0.43
N VAL A 89 5.83 -7.46 -0.13
CA VAL A 89 4.93 -8.62 -0.07
C VAL A 89 4.84 -9.33 -1.43
N ALA A 90 4.73 -8.57 -2.53
CA ALA A 90 4.67 -9.14 -3.87
C ALA A 90 5.94 -9.92 -4.23
N ILE A 91 7.12 -9.38 -3.92
CA ILE A 91 8.42 -10.06 -4.11
C ILE A 91 8.50 -11.32 -3.25
N GLN A 92 8.14 -11.22 -1.96
CA GLN A 92 8.15 -12.36 -1.04
C GLN A 92 7.24 -13.51 -1.54
N LEU A 93 6.05 -13.18 -2.03
CA LEU A 93 5.11 -14.17 -2.58
C LEU A 93 5.64 -14.79 -3.87
N ALA A 94 6.23 -13.99 -4.77
CA ALA A 94 6.86 -14.51 -5.99
C ALA A 94 8.02 -15.47 -5.67
N TRP A 95 8.85 -15.14 -4.68
CA TRP A 95 9.95 -16.00 -4.23
C TRP A 95 9.45 -17.32 -3.62
N ARG A 96 8.42 -17.27 -2.77
CA ARG A 96 7.82 -18.48 -2.19
C ARG A 96 7.25 -19.40 -3.27
N ARG A 97 6.61 -18.83 -4.30
CA ARG A 97 6.14 -19.58 -5.48
C ARG A 97 7.29 -20.20 -6.26
N TYR A 98 8.38 -19.47 -6.46
CA TYR A 98 9.57 -20.01 -7.11
C TYR A 98 10.11 -21.22 -6.34
N LYS A 99 10.34 -21.08 -5.02
CA LYS A 99 10.84 -22.18 -4.18
C LYS A 99 9.89 -23.39 -4.16
N ALA A 100 8.57 -23.17 -4.09
CA ALA A 100 7.59 -24.25 -4.12
C ALA A 100 7.66 -25.04 -5.43
N ARG A 101 7.83 -24.37 -6.58
CA ARG A 101 8.01 -25.04 -7.88
C ARG A 101 9.34 -25.79 -7.95
N SER A 102 10.43 -25.22 -7.44
CA SER A 102 11.73 -25.89 -7.40
C SER A 102 11.74 -27.12 -6.48
N ALA A 103 10.97 -27.11 -5.39
CA ALA A 103 10.82 -28.25 -4.48
C ALA A 103 9.87 -29.33 -5.04
N ALA A 104 8.78 -28.94 -5.72
CA ALA A 104 7.84 -29.86 -6.36
C ALA A 104 8.36 -30.46 -7.68
N ALA A 105 9.46 -29.95 -8.24
CA ALA A 105 10.14 -30.57 -9.38
C ALA A 105 10.73 -31.96 -9.05
N GLY A 106 10.74 -32.37 -7.77
CA GLY A 106 11.03 -33.75 -7.34
C GLY A 106 9.82 -34.54 -6.81
N SER A 107 8.62 -33.95 -6.71
CA SER A 107 7.42 -34.64 -6.23
C SER A 107 6.14 -33.99 -6.79
N SER A 108 5.42 -34.77 -7.60
CA SER A 108 4.18 -34.41 -8.29
C SER A 108 3.06 -34.05 -7.29
N LEU A 109 2.96 -32.78 -6.91
CA LEU A 109 1.72 -32.21 -6.36
C LEU A 109 1.64 -30.69 -6.59
N ALA A 110 1.33 -30.31 -7.83
CA ALA A 110 1.10 -28.93 -8.22
C ALA A 110 -0.34 -28.50 -7.88
N ALA A 111 -0.58 -28.06 -6.65
CA ALA A 111 -1.85 -27.44 -6.27
C ALA A 111 -1.67 -26.38 -5.19
N LEU A 112 -1.05 -25.24 -5.53
CA LEU A 112 -1.26 -24.01 -4.78
C LEU A 112 -1.87 -22.98 -5.73
N SER A 113 -3.16 -22.75 -5.51
CA SER A 113 -4.08 -22.01 -6.33
C SER A 113 -3.66 -20.57 -6.60
N PHE A 114 -4.05 -20.12 -7.79
CA PHE A 114 -3.76 -18.83 -8.41
C PHE A 114 -4.44 -17.67 -7.68
N VAL A 115 -3.95 -17.26 -6.51
CA VAL A 115 -4.38 -15.98 -5.93
C VAL A 115 -3.73 -14.85 -6.74
N ARG A 116 -4.51 -14.27 -7.66
CA ARG A 116 -4.17 -13.06 -8.40
C ARG A 116 -4.15 -11.91 -7.39
N LEU A 117 -2.97 -11.37 -7.10
CA LEU A 117 -2.85 -10.15 -6.29
C LEU A 117 -3.48 -8.99 -7.05
N ARG A 118 -4.78 -8.76 -6.83
CA ARG A 118 -5.38 -7.46 -7.12
C ARG A 118 -4.86 -6.49 -6.06
N ARG A 119 -4.66 -5.23 -6.48
CA ARG A 119 -4.24 -4.07 -5.66
C ARG A 119 -4.83 -4.15 -4.24
N PRO A 120 -4.17 -3.58 -3.21
CA PRO A 120 -4.93 -3.14 -2.05
C PRO A 120 -5.86 -2.04 -2.56
N LEU A 121 -7.11 -2.40 -2.85
CA LEU A 121 -8.17 -1.41 -2.96
C LEU A 121 -8.19 -0.72 -1.61
N THR A 122 -8.06 0.60 -1.63
CA THR A 122 -8.44 1.47 -0.51
C THR A 122 -9.72 0.91 0.10
N ARG A 123 -9.57 0.43 1.34
CA ARG A 123 -10.55 -0.24 2.19
C ARG A 123 -11.99 0.20 1.88
N ILE A 124 -12.66 -0.53 0.99
CA ILE A 124 -14.12 -0.63 1.00
C ILE A 124 -14.40 -2.00 1.60
N TYR A 125 -15.02 -1.97 2.77
CA TYR A 125 -15.40 -3.12 3.58
C TYR A 125 -16.26 -4.10 2.77
N SER A 126 -15.85 -5.37 2.69
CA SER A 126 -16.68 -6.50 2.26
C SER A 126 -16.52 -7.62 3.31
N PRO A 127 -17.60 -8.14 3.91
CA PRO A 127 -17.51 -8.99 5.10
C PRO A 127 -17.49 -10.51 4.82
N SER A 128 -17.31 -10.97 3.57
CA SER A 128 -17.60 -12.38 3.22
C SER A 128 -16.44 -13.25 2.74
N CYS A 129 -15.19 -12.99 3.12
CA CYS A 129 -14.08 -13.91 2.80
C CYS A 129 -13.04 -13.92 3.93
N GLU A 130 -13.31 -14.72 4.97
CA GLU A 130 -12.60 -14.69 6.26
C GLU A 130 -11.46 -15.72 6.40
N GLU A 131 -11.19 -16.59 5.43
CA GLU A 131 -10.30 -17.75 5.68
C GLU A 131 -8.84 -17.63 5.22
N ASP A 132 -8.47 -16.68 4.36
CA ASP A 132 -7.10 -16.52 3.86
C ASP A 132 -6.38 -15.30 4.43
N ARG A 133 -6.33 -15.24 5.77
CA ARG A 133 -5.24 -14.63 6.52
C ARG A 133 -3.94 -15.39 6.21
N LEU A 134 -3.43 -15.33 4.97
CA LEU A 134 -2.11 -15.87 4.57
C LEU A 134 -1.00 -15.01 5.19
N ARG A 135 -0.99 -15.13 6.52
CA ARG A 135 0.07 -15.02 7.50
C ARG A 135 0.63 -13.63 7.68
N LEU A 136 -0.22 -12.63 7.96
CA LEU A 136 0.09 -11.42 8.74
C LEU A 136 1.56 -10.92 8.65
N TYR A 137 2.11 -10.64 7.47
CA TYR A 137 3.52 -10.26 7.23
C TYR A 137 4.59 -11.37 7.23
N ALA A 138 4.42 -12.53 7.85
CA ALA A 138 5.25 -13.75 7.83
C ALA A 138 6.80 -13.67 7.94
N ALA A 139 7.43 -12.49 8.06
CA ALA A 139 8.75 -12.18 8.59
C ALA A 139 9.09 -10.76 8.13
N LEU A 140 8.89 -9.75 8.99
CA LEU A 140 9.68 -8.53 8.88
C LEU A 140 11.13 -8.96 9.09
N ILE A 141 12.00 -8.72 8.09
CA ILE A 141 13.44 -8.63 8.29
C ILE A 141 13.72 -7.23 8.82
#